data_AF-A0AA39SSR4-F1
#
_entry.id   AF-A0AA39SSR4-F1
#
_cell.length_a   1.000
_cell.length_b   1.000
_cell.length_c   1.000
_cell.angle_alpha   90.00
_cell.angle_beta   90.00
_cell.angle_gamma   90.00
#
_symmetry.space_group_name_H-M   'P 1'
#
loop_
_entity.id
_entity.type
_entity.pdbx_description
1 polymer ?
#
loop_
_entity_poly.entity_id
_entity_poly.type
_entity_poly.pdbx_seq_one_letter_code
_entity_poly.pdbx_strand_id
1 'polypeptide(L)'
;MMRRAVKIFDEIRRSKLNVGVLGIPKTVDNDVGIIDRSFGFQTINVAHVEAESGVNGIGLVKPMGRSTGHIAHHATLRSRNVDYCLILEQPLHAHSL
;
A
#
# COMPACT_ATOMS: atom_id res chain seq x y z
N MET A 1 -4.69 -14.92 -1.94
CA MET A 1 -6.13 -15.25 -1.86
C MET A 1 -6.63 -16.00 -3.10
N MET A 2 -6.40 -15.48 -4.32
CA MET A 2 -6.89 -16.13 -5.55
C MET A 2 -6.36 -17.56 -5.78
N ARG A 3 -5.12 -17.88 -5.39
CA ARG A 3 -4.60 -19.27 -5.46
C ARG A 3 -5.44 -20.28 -4.67
N ARG A 4 -6.10 -19.85 -3.59
CA ARG A 4 -7.01 -20.72 -2.81
C ARG A 4 -8.37 -20.87 -3.51
N ALA A 5 -8.86 -19.80 -4.15
CA ALA A 5 -10.08 -19.84 -4.94
C ALA A 5 -9.96 -20.83 -6.12
N VAL A 6 -8.78 -20.92 -6.76
CA VAL A 6 -8.51 -21.92 -7.80
C VAL A 6 -8.67 -23.35 -7.26
N LYS A 7 -8.10 -23.67 -6.10
CA LYS A 7 -8.25 -25.00 -5.48
C LYS A 7 -9.71 -25.36 -5.18
N ILE A 8 -10.51 -24.38 -4.76
CA ILE A 8 -11.96 -24.57 -4.52
C ILE A 8 -12.69 -24.82 -5.84
N PHE A 9 -12.35 -24.07 -6.88
CA PHE A 9 -12.91 -24.26 -8.22
C PHE A 9 -12.59 -25.65 -8.79
N ASP A 10 -11.36 -26.14 -8.60
CA ASP A 10 -10.94 -27.46 -9.05
C ASP A 10 -11.76 -28.57 -8.36
N GLU A 11 -12.01 -28.46 -7.05
CA GLU A 11 -12.83 -29.45 -6.32
C GLU A 11 -14.31 -29.39 -6.72
N ILE A 12 -14.86 -28.20 -6.97
CA ILE A 12 -16.24 -28.01 -7.47
C ILE A 12 -16.41 -28.66 -8.85
N ARG A 13 -15.42 -28.51 -9.75
CA ARG A 13 -15.43 -29.20 -11.06
C ARG A 13 -15.33 -30.71 -10.89
N ARG A 14 -14.46 -31.19 -10.01
CA ARG A 14 -14.31 -32.63 -9.72
C ARG A 14 -15.61 -33.24 -9.22
N SER A 15 -16.34 -32.49 -8.40
CA SER A 15 -17.61 -32.88 -7.80
C SER A 15 -18.82 -32.66 -8.72
N LYS A 16 -18.63 -32.12 -9.93
CA LYS A 16 -19.70 -31.79 -10.90
C LYS A 16 -20.82 -30.93 -10.32
N LEU A 17 -20.49 -30.03 -9.39
CA LEU A 17 -21.45 -29.14 -8.77
C LEU A 17 -21.64 -27.88 -9.61
N ASN A 18 -22.89 -27.42 -9.73
CA ASN A 18 -23.22 -26.18 -10.43
C ASN A 18 -23.04 -24.97 -9.49
N VAL A 19 -21.78 -24.67 -9.13
CA VAL A 19 -21.42 -23.58 -8.21
C VAL A 19 -20.36 -22.68 -8.87
N GLY A 20 -20.59 -21.37 -8.86
CA GLY A 20 -19.62 -20.37 -9.33
C GLY A 20 -18.68 -19.91 -8.21
N VAL A 21 -17.41 -19.65 -8.53
CA VAL A 21 -16.42 -19.08 -7.60
C VAL A 21 -16.06 -17.67 -8.06
N LEU A 22 -16.46 -16.66 -7.28
CA LEU A 22 -16.07 -15.26 -7.51
C LEU A 22 -14.99 -14.86 -6.49
N GLY A 23 -13.81 -14.53 -7.00
CA GLY A 23 -12.74 -13.99 -6.17
C GLY A 23 -12.78 -12.46 -6.14
N ILE A 24 -13.04 -11.87 -4.98
CA ILE A 24 -12.87 -10.42 -4.76
C ILE A 24 -11.40 -10.17 -4.39
N PRO A 25 -10.61 -9.48 -5.24
CA PRO A 25 -9.20 -9.22 -4.95
C PRO A 25 -9.08 -8.20 -3.82
N LYS A 26 -8.86 -8.69 -2.59
CA LYS A 26 -8.62 -7.83 -1.43
C LYS A 26 -7.12 -7.67 -1.16
N THR A 27 -6.53 -6.59 -1.65
CA THR A 27 -5.17 -6.19 -1.28
C THR A 27 -5.17 -4.78 -0.70
N VAL A 28 -4.31 -4.52 0.28
CA VAL A 28 -4.11 -3.19 0.88
C VAL A 28 -2.89 -2.49 0.28
N ASP A 29 -2.06 -3.22 -0.47
CA ASP A 29 -0.79 -2.77 -1.04
C ASP A 29 -0.93 -2.17 -2.45
N ASN A 30 -2.18 -2.05 -2.95
CA ASN A 30 -2.48 -1.51 -4.29
C ASN A 30 -1.68 -2.17 -5.43
N ASP A 31 -1.34 -3.44 -5.25
CA ASP A 31 -0.55 -4.31 -6.13
C ASP A 31 -1.42 -5.02 -7.20
N VAL A 32 -2.70 -4.68 -7.26
CA VAL A 32 -3.62 -5.04 -8.34
C VAL A 32 -3.84 -3.77 -9.15
N GLY A 33 -3.43 -3.75 -10.42
CA GLY A 33 -3.38 -2.56 -11.28
C GLY A 33 -4.72 -1.88 -11.63
N ILE A 34 -5.77 -2.05 -10.82
CA ILE A 34 -7.14 -1.58 -11.04
C ILE A 34 -7.68 -0.73 -9.86
N ILE A 35 -6.95 -0.60 -8.74
CA ILE A 35 -7.38 0.24 -7.60
C ILE A 35 -6.59 1.55 -7.53
N ASP A 36 -7.31 2.68 -7.46
CA ASP A 36 -6.74 4.05 -7.52
C ASP A 36 -6.39 4.64 -6.14
N ARG A 37 -6.95 4.12 -5.03
CA ARG A 37 -6.82 4.73 -3.70
C ARG A 37 -6.78 3.70 -2.57
N SER A 38 -5.70 3.72 -1.81
CA SER A 38 -5.50 2.95 -0.57
C SER A 38 -5.58 3.85 0.67
N PHE A 39 -5.78 3.22 1.84
CA PHE A 39 -5.84 3.92 3.13
C PHE A 39 -4.47 4.51 3.52
N GLY A 40 -4.47 5.72 4.11
CA GLY A 40 -3.27 6.38 4.67
C GLY A 40 -2.87 7.70 4.01
N PHE A 41 -3.51 8.11 2.91
CA PHE A 41 -3.20 9.39 2.23
C PHE A 41 -3.39 10.64 3.09
N GLN A 42 -4.41 10.65 3.96
CA GLN A 42 -4.70 11.81 4.80
C GLN A 42 -3.69 11.98 5.95
N THR A 43 -2.98 10.91 6.34
CA THR A 43 -2.08 10.92 7.49
C THR A 43 -0.78 11.69 7.23
N ILE A 44 -0.36 11.87 5.97
CA ILE A 44 0.85 12.61 5.63
C ILE A 44 0.73 14.10 5.99
N ASN A 45 -0.42 14.71 5.73
CA ASN A 45 -0.63 16.13 6.03
C ASN A 45 -0.61 16.41 7.54
N VAL A 46 -1.05 15.46 8.36
CA VAL A 46 -1.01 15.60 9.82
C VAL A 46 0.43 15.61 10.33
N ALA A 47 1.28 14.71 9.82
CA ALA A 47 2.68 14.65 10.26
C ALA A 47 3.49 15.89 9.86
N HIS A 48 3.15 16.55 8.77
CA HIS A 48 3.76 17.83 8.39
C HIS A 48 3.42 18.94 9.40
N VAL A 49 2.14 19.08 9.77
CA VAL A 49 1.71 20.08 10.76
C VAL A 49 2.37 19.81 12.13
N GLU A 50 2.49 18.55 12.54
CA GLU A 50 3.19 18.16 13.76
C GLU A 50 4.68 18.51 13.71
N ALA A 51 5.34 18.31 12.57
CA ALA A 51 6.76 18.65 12.39
C ALA A 51 7.01 20.16 12.47
N GLU A 52 6.15 20.97 11.85
CA GLU A 52 6.24 22.45 11.89
C GLU A 52 5.95 23.03 13.28
N SER A 53 5.20 22.29 14.11
CA SER A 53 4.84 22.73 15.46
C SER A 53 6.00 22.66 16.46
N GLY A 54 7.09 21.96 16.14
CA GLY A 54 8.28 21.81 16.98
C GLY A 54 9.53 22.44 16.36
N VAL A 55 10.38 23.07 17.19
CA VAL A 55 11.71 23.51 16.74
C VAL A 55 12.52 22.26 16.38
N ASN A 56 12.98 22.16 15.13
CA ASN A 56 13.64 20.97 14.56
C ASN A 56 12.76 19.70 14.61
N GLY A 57 11.44 19.83 14.50
CA GLY A 57 10.51 18.70 14.49
C GLY A 57 10.66 17.85 13.22
N ILE A 58 10.59 16.52 13.38
CA ILE A 58 10.60 15.56 12.26
C ILE A 58 9.34 14.71 12.34
N GLY A 59 8.50 14.81 11.30
CA GLY A 59 7.29 14.01 11.14
C GLY A 59 7.58 12.71 10.40
N LEU A 60 7.40 11.56 11.06
CA LEU A 60 7.58 10.24 10.45
C LEU A 60 6.21 9.57 10.21
N VAL A 61 5.95 9.18 8.97
CA VAL A 61 4.73 8.45 8.59
C VAL A 61 5.11 7.12 7.97
N LYS A 62 4.52 6.05 8.49
CA LYS A 62 4.64 4.69 7.95
C LYS A 62 3.36 4.32 7.19
N PRO A 63 3.27 4.56 5.88
CA PRO A 63 2.13 4.13 5.09
C PRO A 63 2.08 2.60 4.96
N MET A 64 0.94 2.09 4.50
CA MET A 64 0.80 0.69 4.08
C MET A 64 1.66 0.44 2.83
N GLY A 65 2.10 -0.80 2.63
CA GLY A 65 3.03 -1.15 1.55
C GLY A 65 4.00 -2.22 2.03
N ARG A 66 3.54 -3.47 2.07
CA ARG A 66 4.35 -4.61 2.54
C ARG A 66 5.41 -5.02 1.52
N SER A 67 5.10 -4.86 0.23
CA SER A 67 5.92 -5.41 -0.86
C SER A 67 6.24 -4.39 -1.94
N THR A 68 5.56 -3.24 -1.95
CA THR A 68 5.71 -2.16 -2.93
C THR A 68 5.56 -0.80 -2.24
N GLY A 69 6.21 0.21 -2.78
CA GLY A 69 6.22 1.60 -2.30
C GLY A 69 5.20 2.51 -2.99
N HIS A 70 4.28 1.99 -3.81
CA HIS A 70 3.33 2.78 -4.60
C HIS A 70 2.49 3.74 -3.75
N ILE A 71 2.07 3.30 -2.56
CA ILE A 71 1.26 4.11 -1.64
C ILE A 71 2.07 5.31 -1.13
N ALA A 72 3.31 5.05 -0.68
CA ALA A 72 4.21 6.10 -0.23
C ALA A 72 4.54 7.10 -1.36
N HIS A 73 4.81 6.60 -2.55
CA HIS A 73 5.13 7.42 -3.72
C HIS A 73 3.97 8.33 -4.14
N HIS A 74 2.77 7.77 -4.34
CA HIS A 74 1.61 8.58 -4.72
C HIS A 74 1.19 9.57 -3.62
N ALA A 75 1.29 9.18 -2.35
CA ALA A 75 0.92 10.06 -1.25
C ALA A 75 1.90 11.24 -1.12
N THR A 76 3.19 11.01 -1.36
CA THR A 76 4.24 12.05 -1.46
C THR A 76 3.92 13.04 -2.59
N LEU A 77 3.67 12.55 -3.81
CA LEU A 77 3.34 13.39 -4.97
C LEU A 77 2.09 14.25 -4.74
N ARG A 78 1.10 13.71 -4.02
CA ARG A 78 -0.17 14.41 -3.76
C ARG A 78 -0.08 15.43 -2.64
N SER A 79 0.67 15.13 -1.58
CA SER A 79 0.77 15.98 -0.38
C SER A 79 1.63 17.22 -0.63
N ARG A 80 2.69 17.11 -1.45
CA ARG A 80 3.70 18.16 -1.72
C ARG A 80 4.48 18.65 -0.49
N ASN A 81 4.16 18.17 0.71
CA ASN A 81 4.75 18.58 1.98
C ASN A 81 5.61 17.46 2.59
N VAL A 82 6.35 16.74 1.75
CA VAL A 82 7.19 15.60 2.14
C VAL A 82 8.59 15.86 1.62
N ASP A 83 9.57 15.95 2.52
CA ASP A 83 10.97 16.18 2.17
C ASP A 83 11.66 14.91 1.65
N TYR A 84 11.40 13.77 2.30
CA TYR A 84 11.98 12.48 1.93
C TYR A 84 10.92 11.38 1.89
N CYS A 85 10.90 10.61 0.80
CA CYS A 85 10.05 9.43 0.63
C CYS A 85 10.91 8.18 0.48
N LEU A 86 10.83 7.28 1.46
CA LEU A 86 11.54 6.00 1.42
C LEU A 86 10.61 4.92 0.87
N ILE A 87 11.05 4.25 -0.20
CA ILE A 87 10.30 3.18 -0.87
C ILE A 87 11.13 1.90 -0.93
N LEU A 88 10.46 0.74 -0.91
CA LEU A 88 11.12 -0.56 -0.90
C LEU A 88 11.95 -0.82 -2.17
N GLU A 89 11.57 -0.19 -3.27
CA GLU A 89 12.22 -0.28 -4.56
C GLU A 89 13.59 0.44 -4.60
N GLN A 90 13.89 1.28 -3.62
CA GLN A 90 15.16 2.02 -3.51
C GLN A 90 15.84 1.70 -2.18
N PRO A 91 16.97 0.97 -2.18
CA PRO A 91 17.70 0.65 -0.96
C PRO A 91 18.16 1.91 -0.24
N LEU A 92 17.86 2.00 1.06
CA LEU A 92 18.38 3.08 1.89
C LEU A 92 19.84 2.76 2.28
N HIS A 93 20.75 3.67 1.96
CA HIS A 93 22.09 3.67 2.52
C HIS A 93 22.14 4.67 3.69
N ALA A 94 22.64 4.23 4.84
CA ALA A 94 22.63 5.02 6.09
C ALA A 94 23.46 6.33 6.02
N HIS A 95 24.24 6.53 4.96
CA HIS A 95 25.05 7.74 4.74
C HIS A 95 24.41 8.71 3.72
N SER A 96 23.18 8.45 3.28
CA SER A 96 22.52 9.19 2.18
C SER A 96 21.41 10.13 2.63
N LEU A 97 21.25 10.36 3.94
CA LEU A 97 20.27 11.27 4.54
C LEU A 97 20.96 12.40 5.30
#